data_AF-A0A8R1TWS3-F1
#
_entry.id   AF-A0A8R1TWS3-F1
#
_cell.length_a   1.000
_cell.length_b   1.000
_cell.length_c   1.000
_cell.angle_alpha   90.00
_cell.angle_beta   90.00
_cell.angle_gamma   90.00
#
_symmetry.space_group_name_H-M   'P 1'
#
loop_
_entity.id
_entity.type
_entity.pdbx_description
1 polymer ?
#
loop_
_entity_poly.entity_id
_entity_poly.type
_entity_poly.pdbx_seq_one_letter_code
_entity_poly.pdbx_strand_id
1 'polypeptide(L)'
;MEITGNDGKTKEQLAVSFKLPEIKQKMKSSNFESTRDFVKEKKKLQTSIRNKQNLMKEWNRFRVLYDNGHLPVRLEQRGTGKPSRNIRWLENPKLISAERFMDLLIKFSCVLPLLEYPYRLIAEQGVIDLLKNYVNNESVIQCLPQLVRPPEITKKTMALSLIIQLAQIPQCCPALIPYFRHLFLPLRKHCY
;
A
#
# COMPACT_ATOMS: atom_id res chain seq x y z
N MET A 1 -46.33 -8.82 4.47
CA MET A 1 -45.36 -9.93 4.51
C MET A 1 -43.98 -9.32 4.65
N GLU A 2 -43.45 -9.34 5.87
CA GLU A 2 -42.10 -8.87 6.18
C GLU A 2 -41.09 -9.82 5.56
N ILE A 3 -40.24 -9.29 4.67
CA ILE A 3 -39.10 -10.02 4.10
C ILE A 3 -37.92 -9.76 5.04
N THR A 4 -37.84 -10.49 6.14
CA THR A 4 -36.64 -10.57 6.97
C THR A 4 -35.76 -11.72 6.48
N GLY A 5 -35.09 -11.50 5.35
CA GLY A 5 -34.04 -12.37 4.83
C GLY A 5 -32.68 -11.89 5.33
N ASN A 6 -32.41 -12.15 6.60
CA ASN A 6 -31.14 -11.93 7.27
C ASN A 6 -30.14 -13.00 6.81
N ASP A 7 -29.23 -12.66 5.91
CA ASP A 7 -27.92 -13.32 5.82
C ASP A 7 -26.83 -12.24 5.74
N GLY A 8 -26.77 -11.48 6.84
CA GLY A 8 -25.74 -10.50 7.15
C GLY A 8 -24.37 -11.12 7.46
N LYS A 9 -23.79 -11.85 6.50
CA LYS A 9 -22.33 -12.05 6.44
C LYS A 9 -21.79 -11.22 5.28
N THR A 10 -21.73 -9.91 5.51
CA THR A 10 -21.03 -8.99 4.62
C THR A 10 -19.61 -9.50 4.43
N LYS A 11 -19.21 -9.63 3.17
CA LYS A 11 -17.83 -9.94 2.74
C LYS A 11 -16.79 -8.99 3.37
N GLU A 12 -17.24 -7.91 4.02
CA GLU A 12 -16.47 -6.96 4.82
C GLU A 12 -15.85 -7.53 6.10
N GLN A 13 -16.43 -8.56 6.74
CA GLN A 13 -15.77 -9.20 7.90
C GLN A 13 -14.78 -10.30 7.50
N LEU A 14 -14.85 -10.80 6.27
CA LEU A 14 -13.95 -11.86 5.77
C LEU A 14 -12.55 -11.34 5.40
N ALA A 15 -12.38 -10.04 5.12
CA ALA A 15 -11.07 -9.49 4.77
C ALA A 15 -10.22 -9.07 5.98
N VAL A 16 -10.86 -8.70 7.11
CA VAL A 16 -10.15 -8.28 8.33
C VAL A 16 -9.61 -9.47 9.14
N SER A 17 -9.95 -10.71 8.76
CA SER A 17 -9.31 -11.92 9.28
C SER A 17 -7.90 -12.11 8.69
N PHE A 18 -7.04 -11.13 8.96
CA PHE A 18 -5.65 -11.08 8.56
C PHE A 18 -4.83 -12.11 9.35
N LYS A 19 -5.02 -13.42 9.14
CA LYS A 19 -4.14 -14.61 9.35
C LYS A 19 -3.01 -14.56 10.43
N LEU A 20 -3.05 -13.66 11.41
CA LEU A 20 -2.15 -13.62 12.57
C LEU A 20 -2.29 -14.92 13.38
N PRO A 21 -3.49 -15.50 13.54
CA PRO A 21 -3.64 -16.83 14.11
C PRO A 21 -2.90 -17.90 13.30
N GLU A 22 -2.98 -17.86 11.96
CA GLU A 22 -2.30 -18.83 11.10
C GLU A 22 -0.77 -18.73 11.19
N ILE A 23 -0.21 -17.52 11.34
CA ILE A 23 1.23 -17.33 11.54
C ILE A 23 1.68 -17.96 12.87
N LYS A 24 0.89 -17.80 13.95
CA LYS A 24 1.16 -18.46 15.24
C LYS A 24 1.00 -19.98 15.15
N GLN A 25 0.04 -20.49 14.37
CA GLN A 25 -0.13 -21.92 14.15
C GLN A 25 1.01 -22.52 13.34
N LYS A 26 1.54 -21.82 12.33
CA LYS A 26 2.67 -22.29 11.51
C LYS A 26 3.94 -22.55 12.35
N MET A 27 4.15 -21.81 13.44
CA MET A 27 5.22 -22.09 14.41
C MET A 27 5.06 -23.43 15.14
N LYS A 28 3.81 -23.89 15.35
CA LYS A 28 3.55 -25.14 16.08
C LYS A 28 3.76 -26.38 15.20
N SER A 29 3.63 -26.24 13.88
CA SER A 29 3.66 -27.37 12.94
C SER A 29 4.97 -27.51 12.15
N SER A 30 5.90 -26.57 12.26
CA SER A 30 7.22 -26.67 11.62
C SER A 30 8.13 -27.63 12.37
N ASN A 31 8.50 -28.75 11.72
CA ASN A 31 9.58 -29.65 12.17
C ASN A 31 10.93 -28.97 11.92
N PHE A 32 11.73 -28.76 12.96
CA PHE A 32 13.04 -28.13 12.86
C PHE A 32 14.13 -29.17 13.04
N GLU A 33 15.00 -29.31 12.04
CA GLU A 33 16.17 -30.20 12.08
C GLU A 33 17.30 -29.64 12.97
N SER A 34 17.29 -28.34 13.27
CA SER A 34 18.30 -27.70 14.12
C SER A 34 17.74 -26.52 14.93
N THR A 35 18.24 -26.36 16.16
CA THR A 35 17.98 -25.20 17.03
C THR A 35 18.34 -23.88 16.34
N ARG A 36 19.35 -23.86 15.45
CA ARG A 36 19.72 -22.66 14.68
C ARG A 36 18.62 -22.24 13.70
N ASP A 37 17.98 -23.21 13.04
CA ASP A 37 16.92 -22.95 12.08
C ASP A 37 15.64 -22.48 12.79
N PHE A 38 15.33 -23.06 13.95
CA PHE A 38 14.26 -22.58 14.83
C PHE A 38 14.44 -21.10 15.21
N VAL A 39 15.64 -20.71 15.66
CA VAL A 39 15.92 -19.32 16.06
C VAL A 39 15.82 -18.36 14.88
N LYS A 40 16.34 -18.73 13.69
CA LYS A 40 16.24 -17.93 12.47
C LYS A 40 14.78 -17.74 12.04
N GLU A 41 13.98 -18.80 12.03
CA GLU A 41 12.58 -18.75 11.65
C GLU A 41 11.75 -17.93 12.65
N LYS A 42 11.99 -18.10 13.96
CA LYS A 42 11.35 -17.28 15.00
C LYS A 42 11.63 -15.80 14.83
N LYS A 43 12.89 -15.40 14.57
CA LYS A 43 13.25 -14.00 14.29
C LYS A 43 12.54 -13.48 13.03
N LYS A 44 12.53 -14.25 11.94
CA LYS A 44 11.87 -13.88 10.68
C LYS A 44 10.36 -13.67 10.87
N LEU A 45 9.70 -14.55 11.61
CA LEU A 45 8.28 -14.45 11.93
C LEU A 45 7.97 -13.25 12.83
N GLN A 46 8.80 -12.99 13.84
CA GLN A 46 8.65 -11.80 14.70
C GLN A 46 8.78 -10.50 13.91
N THR A 47 9.74 -10.42 12.99
CA THR A 47 9.89 -9.28 12.08
C THR A 47 8.68 -9.11 11.16
N SER A 48 8.15 -10.21 10.61
CA SER A 48 6.93 -10.21 9.78
C SER A 48 5.70 -9.71 10.58
N ILE A 49 5.52 -10.17 11.81
CA ILE A 49 4.44 -9.71 12.69
C ILE A 49 4.56 -8.21 12.98
N ARG A 50 5.78 -7.73 13.29
CA ARG A 50 6.03 -6.31 13.56
C ARG A 50 5.75 -5.44 12.34
N ASN A 51 6.20 -5.86 11.16
CA ASN A 51 5.94 -5.15 9.91
C ASN A 51 4.43 -5.06 9.63
N LYS A 52 3.72 -6.18 9.80
CA LYS A 52 2.27 -6.22 9.64
C LYS A 52 1.53 -5.31 10.62
N GLN A 53 1.96 -5.26 11.90
CA GLN A 53 1.40 -4.33 12.88
C GLN A 53 1.66 -2.87 12.51
N ASN A 54 2.86 -2.54 12.04
CA ASN A 54 3.19 -1.20 11.59
C ASN A 54 2.34 -0.78 10.39
N LEU A 55 2.18 -1.66 9.40
CA LEU A 55 1.33 -1.43 8.24
C LEU A 55 -0.14 -1.24 8.66
N MET A 56 -0.64 -1.99 9.64
CA MET A 56 -1.99 -1.82 10.16
C MET A 56 -2.19 -0.45 10.84
N LYS A 57 -1.16 0.05 11.53
CA LYS A 57 -1.17 1.42 12.08
C LYS A 57 -1.17 2.48 10.98
N GLU A 58 -0.35 2.31 9.94
CA GLU A 58 -0.31 3.23 8.78
C GLU A 58 -1.67 3.25 8.05
N TRP A 59 -2.30 2.09 7.87
CA TRP A 59 -3.62 1.97 7.25
C TRP A 59 -4.72 2.66 8.07
N ASN A 60 -4.79 2.38 9.37
CA ASN A 60 -5.75 3.05 10.26
C ASN A 60 -5.52 4.58 10.25
N ARG A 61 -4.26 5.02 10.23
CA ARG A 61 -3.92 6.44 10.14
C ARG A 61 -4.43 7.07 8.84
N PHE A 62 -4.26 6.39 7.70
CA PHE A 62 -4.74 6.92 6.42
C PHE A 62 -6.27 7.04 6.39
N ARG A 63 -6.98 6.04 6.91
CA ARG A 63 -8.44 6.08 7.03
C ARG A 63 -8.89 7.28 7.85
N VAL A 64 -8.30 7.47 9.04
CA VAL A 64 -8.60 8.63 9.90
C VAL A 64 -8.31 9.95 9.19
N LEU A 65 -7.19 10.06 8.46
CA LEU A 65 -6.86 11.27 7.70
C LEU A 65 -7.86 11.56 6.57
N TYR A 66 -8.36 10.52 5.89
CA TYR A 66 -9.38 10.66 4.86
C TYR A 66 -10.73 11.07 5.46
N ASP A 67 -11.18 10.35 6.49
CA ASP A 67 -12.50 10.54 7.12
C ASP A 67 -12.60 11.92 7.80
N ASN A 68 -11.52 12.38 8.44
CA ASN A 68 -11.44 13.73 9.02
C ASN A 68 -11.20 14.83 7.98
N GLY A 69 -10.98 14.44 6.72
CA GLY A 69 -10.85 15.35 5.61
C GLY A 69 -9.51 16.07 5.46
N HIS A 70 -8.45 15.61 6.13
CA HIS A 70 -7.10 16.14 6.03
C HIS A 70 -6.41 15.88 4.67
N LEU A 71 -6.93 14.91 3.91
CA LEU A 71 -6.48 14.62 2.55
C LEU A 71 -7.25 15.51 1.55
N PRO A 72 -6.58 16.13 0.55
CA PRO A 72 -7.20 17.04 -0.41
C PRO A 72 -7.90 16.30 -1.56
N VAL A 73 -8.46 15.12 -1.30
CA VAL A 73 -9.09 14.25 -2.30
C VAL A 73 -10.40 13.67 -1.77
N ARG A 74 -11.43 13.61 -2.60
CA ARG A 74 -12.72 12.99 -2.29
C ARG A 74 -13.17 12.12 -3.44
N LEU A 75 -13.95 11.09 -3.15
CA LEU A 75 -14.63 10.33 -4.21
C LEU A 75 -15.66 11.22 -4.89
N GLU A 76 -15.68 11.21 -6.21
CA GLU A 76 -16.78 11.85 -6.96
C GLU A 76 -18.06 11.06 -6.70
N GLN A 77 -19.09 11.67 -6.12
CA GLN A 77 -20.37 10.98 -5.95
C GLN A 77 -21.13 11.02 -7.29
N ARG A 78 -21.20 9.88 -7.99
CA ARG A 78 -22.17 9.72 -9.08
C ARG A 78 -23.49 9.22 -8.49
N GLY A 79 -24.59 9.91 -8.80
CA GLY A 79 -25.93 9.62 -8.28
C GLY A 79 -26.52 8.27 -8.67
N THR A 80 -25.84 7.47 -9.50
CA THR A 80 -26.35 6.20 -10.04
C THR A 80 -25.83 4.97 -9.31
N GLY A 81 -25.79 4.96 -7.96
CA GLY A 81 -25.56 3.77 -7.12
C GLY A 81 -24.28 2.95 -7.38
N LYS A 82 -23.46 3.35 -8.36
CA LYS A 82 -22.26 2.66 -8.83
C LYS A 82 -21.06 3.27 -8.11
N PRO A 83 -20.11 2.42 -7.65
CA PRO A 83 -18.89 2.91 -7.05
C PRO A 83 -18.18 3.83 -8.04
N SER A 84 -17.93 5.06 -7.62
CA SER A 84 -17.18 6.00 -8.44
C SER A 84 -15.77 5.50 -8.65
N ARG A 85 -15.28 5.65 -9.88
CA ARG A 85 -13.92 5.30 -10.29
C ARG A 85 -13.00 6.52 -10.32
N ASN A 86 -13.51 7.69 -9.97
CA ASN A 86 -12.79 8.94 -10.04
C ASN A 86 -12.70 9.59 -8.65
N ILE A 87 -11.57 10.24 -8.40
CA ILE A 87 -11.40 11.15 -7.29
C ILE A 87 -11.45 12.59 -7.79
N ARG A 88 -12.00 13.47 -6.95
CA ARG A 88 -11.94 14.91 -7.12
C ARG A 88 -10.93 15.48 -6.14
N TRP A 89 -9.99 16.24 -6.67
CA TRP A 89 -9.06 17.02 -5.86
C TRP A 89 -9.75 18.29 -5.35
N LEU A 90 -9.59 18.58 -4.06
CA LEU A 90 -10.06 19.81 -3.43
C LEU A 90 -9.07 20.97 -3.64
N GLU A 91 -7.79 20.63 -3.83
CA GLU A 91 -6.70 21.55 -4.11
C GLU A 91 -6.15 21.26 -5.51
N ASN A 92 -5.71 22.28 -6.25
CA ASN A 92 -5.12 22.04 -7.57
C ASN A 92 -3.75 21.34 -7.41
N PRO A 93 -3.56 20.10 -7.90
CA PRO A 93 -2.32 19.35 -7.69
C PRO A 93 -1.09 20.04 -8.31
N LYS A 94 -1.28 20.92 -9.29
CA LYS A 94 -0.21 21.70 -9.93
C LYS A 94 0.32 22.85 -9.06
N LEU A 95 -0.44 23.29 -8.06
CA LEU A 95 -0.11 24.43 -7.20
C LEU A 95 0.37 24.00 -5.81
N ILE A 96 0.55 22.69 -5.60
CA ILE A 96 0.99 22.14 -4.31
C ILE A 96 2.48 22.44 -4.11
N SER A 97 2.84 22.93 -2.91
CA SER A 97 4.24 23.17 -2.54
C SER A 97 5.04 21.86 -2.51
N ALA A 98 6.36 21.94 -2.72
CA ALA A 98 7.22 20.74 -2.73
C ALA A 98 7.11 19.91 -1.45
N GLU A 99 7.08 20.57 -0.29
CA GLU A 99 6.91 19.92 1.01
C GLU A 99 5.57 19.18 1.11
N ARG A 100 4.48 19.84 0.70
CA ARG A 100 3.14 19.26 0.74
C ARG A 100 2.99 18.11 -0.27
N PHE A 101 3.64 18.22 -1.43
CA PHE A 101 3.70 17.16 -2.42
C PHE A 101 4.35 15.91 -1.84
N MET A 102 5.52 16.04 -1.20
CA MET A 102 6.23 14.91 -0.59
C MET A 102 5.39 14.27 0.52
N ASP A 103 4.81 15.10 1.40
CA ASP A 103 3.94 14.65 2.48
C ASP A 103 2.73 13.84 1.97
N LEU A 104 2.06 14.32 0.92
CA LEU A 104 0.94 13.62 0.30
C LEU A 104 1.38 12.34 -0.43
N LEU A 105 2.48 12.39 -1.18
CA LEU A 105 2.99 11.25 -1.93
C LEU A 105 3.34 10.09 -0.98
N ILE A 106 4.02 10.38 0.13
CA ILE A 106 4.32 9.40 1.18
C ILE A 106 3.05 8.84 1.79
N LYS A 107 2.07 9.70 2.13
CA LYS A 107 0.79 9.28 2.71
C LYS A 107 0.04 8.32 1.80
N PHE A 108 -0.06 8.63 0.51
CA PHE A 108 -0.74 7.76 -0.44
C PHE A 108 0.06 6.47 -0.69
N SER A 109 1.39 6.53 -0.80
CA SER A 109 2.21 5.35 -1.11
C SER A 109 2.31 4.34 0.02
N CYS A 110 2.39 4.80 1.28
CA CYS A 110 2.55 3.94 2.46
C CYS A 110 1.43 2.92 2.58
N VAL A 111 0.23 3.28 2.12
CA VAL A 111 -0.94 2.44 2.24
C VAL A 111 -1.26 1.65 0.98
N LEU A 112 -0.67 1.95 -0.19
CA LEU A 112 -0.92 1.23 -1.45
C LEU A 112 -0.98 -0.30 -1.31
N PRO A 113 -0.09 -0.96 -0.53
CA PRO A 113 -0.26 -2.37 -0.27
C PRO A 113 -1.64 -2.66 0.32
N LEU A 114 -2.06 -2.06 1.43
CA LEU A 114 -3.15 -2.61 2.25
C LEU A 114 -4.58 -2.15 1.95
N LEU A 115 -4.87 -1.45 0.85
CA LEU A 115 -6.14 -0.74 0.80
C LEU A 115 -7.28 -1.53 0.18
N GLU A 116 -8.35 -1.64 0.96
CA GLU A 116 -9.69 -1.99 0.54
C GLU A 116 -10.35 -0.80 -0.18
N TYR A 117 -11.40 -1.06 -0.96
CA TYR A 117 -12.22 0.02 -1.51
C TYR A 117 -12.96 0.75 -0.36
N PRO A 118 -13.09 2.09 -0.39
CA PRO A 118 -12.68 3.02 -1.46
C PRO A 118 -11.26 3.57 -1.32
N TYR A 119 -10.60 3.36 -0.19
CA TYR A 119 -9.29 3.95 0.12
C TYR A 119 -8.21 3.55 -0.88
N ARG A 120 -8.34 2.37 -1.50
CA ARG A 120 -7.45 1.89 -2.55
C ARG A 120 -7.42 2.82 -3.73
N LEU A 121 -8.61 3.13 -4.25
CA LEU A 121 -8.77 3.99 -5.41
C LEU A 121 -8.19 5.37 -5.11
N ILE A 122 -8.45 5.88 -3.90
CA ILE A 122 -7.97 7.19 -3.46
C ILE A 122 -6.45 7.25 -3.42
N ALA A 123 -5.79 6.24 -2.85
CA ALA A 123 -4.33 6.21 -2.81
C ALA A 123 -3.72 5.99 -4.18
N GLU A 124 -4.25 5.05 -4.98
CA GLU A 124 -3.76 4.72 -6.31
C GLU A 124 -3.86 5.94 -7.24
N GLN A 125 -5.05 6.51 -7.34
CA GLN A 125 -5.29 7.69 -8.16
C GLN A 125 -4.57 8.92 -7.59
N GLY A 126 -4.48 9.05 -6.27
CA GLY A 126 -3.73 10.12 -5.59
C GLY A 126 -2.25 10.13 -5.98
N VAL A 127 -1.59 8.97 -5.97
CA VAL A 127 -0.20 8.86 -6.44
C VAL A 127 -0.07 9.20 -7.92
N ILE A 128 -0.95 8.63 -8.76
CA ILE A 128 -0.93 8.85 -10.22
C ILE A 128 -1.08 10.34 -10.54
N ASP A 129 -2.04 11.01 -9.91
CA ASP A 129 -2.32 12.42 -10.17
C ASP A 129 -1.19 13.33 -9.67
N LEU A 130 -0.59 13.02 -8.51
CA LEU A 130 0.58 13.74 -8.03
C LEU A 130 1.75 13.60 -9.01
N LEU A 131 2.09 12.38 -9.42
CA LEU A 131 3.23 12.13 -10.31
C LEU A 131 3.02 12.73 -11.72
N LYS A 132 1.79 12.78 -12.21
CA LYS A 132 1.48 13.38 -13.54
C LYS A 132 1.55 14.90 -13.56
N ASN A 133 1.20 15.56 -12.45
CA ASN A 133 1.07 17.01 -12.40
C ASN A 133 2.31 17.73 -11.86
N TYR A 134 3.26 17.00 -11.26
CA TYR A 134 4.40 17.60 -10.58
C TYR A 134 5.64 17.71 -11.47
N VAL A 135 6.29 18.88 -11.42
CA VAL A 135 7.40 19.25 -12.32
C VAL A 135 8.77 18.95 -11.68
N ASN A 136 8.87 18.92 -10.35
CA ASN A 136 10.17 18.84 -9.67
C ASN A 136 10.56 17.39 -9.36
N ASN A 137 11.44 16.83 -10.20
CA ASN A 137 11.90 15.46 -10.05
C ASN A 137 12.71 15.22 -8.76
N GLU A 138 13.33 16.24 -8.16
CA GLU A 138 14.14 16.08 -6.95
C GLU A 138 13.30 15.66 -5.75
N SER A 139 12.10 16.22 -5.58
CA SER A 139 11.20 15.85 -4.47
C SER A 139 10.71 14.41 -4.59
N VAL A 140 10.49 13.93 -5.82
CA VAL A 140 10.15 12.52 -6.09
C VAL A 140 11.32 11.62 -5.69
N ILE A 141 12.55 11.98 -6.09
CA ILE A 141 13.77 11.24 -5.76
C ILE A 141 13.97 11.13 -4.24
N GLN A 142 13.73 12.21 -3.49
CA GLN A 142 13.80 12.22 -2.02
C GLN A 142 12.78 11.28 -1.36
N CYS A 143 11.63 11.06 -2.00
CA CYS A 143 10.59 10.15 -1.50
C CYS A 143 10.85 8.68 -1.84
N LEU A 144 11.72 8.36 -2.81
CA LEU A 144 11.97 7.00 -3.29
C LEU A 144 12.23 5.95 -2.20
N PRO A 145 13.02 6.22 -1.14
CA PRO A 145 13.25 5.24 -0.08
C PRO A 145 11.95 4.80 0.62
N GLN A 146 10.96 5.70 0.71
CA GLN A 146 9.68 5.44 1.35
C GLN A 146 8.67 4.83 0.39
N LEU A 147 8.73 5.21 -0.89
CA LEU A 147 7.89 4.67 -1.96
C LEU A 147 8.22 3.21 -2.28
N VAL A 148 9.51 2.88 -2.31
CA VAL A 148 10.03 1.57 -2.72
C VAL A 148 10.47 0.77 -1.49
N ARG A 149 9.62 0.75 -0.45
CA ARG A 149 9.79 -0.22 0.64
C ARG A 149 9.59 -1.63 0.06
N PRO A 150 10.39 -2.63 0.46
CA PRO A 150 10.24 -3.99 -0.03
C PRO A 150 8.82 -4.47 0.28
N PRO A 151 7.96 -4.69 -0.73
CA PRO A 151 6.59 -5.06 -0.47
C PRO A 151 6.58 -6.43 0.23
N GLU A 152 5.73 -6.58 1.24
CA GLU A 152 5.31 -7.91 1.66
C GLU A 152 4.84 -8.66 0.39
N ILE A 153 5.37 -9.87 0.18
CA ILE A 153 5.29 -10.67 -1.06
C ILE A 153 3.90 -10.67 -1.71
N THR A 154 2.86 -10.52 -0.89
CA THR A 154 1.45 -10.51 -1.27
C THR A 154 1.03 -9.36 -2.18
N LYS A 155 1.80 -8.27 -2.32
CA LYS A 155 1.31 -7.04 -3.00
C LYS A 155 2.29 -6.42 -4.01
N LYS A 156 3.07 -7.29 -4.65
CA LYS A 156 4.05 -6.93 -5.68
C LYS A 156 3.43 -6.15 -6.85
N THR A 157 2.20 -6.45 -7.27
CA THR A 157 1.60 -5.85 -8.47
C THR A 157 1.46 -4.32 -8.39
N MET A 158 1.00 -3.79 -7.26
CA MET A 158 0.85 -2.33 -7.08
C MET A 158 2.20 -1.64 -6.88
N ALA A 159 3.09 -2.22 -6.08
CA ALA A 159 4.45 -1.70 -5.94
C ALA A 159 5.14 -1.64 -7.32
N LEU A 160 5.02 -2.70 -8.12
CA LEU A 160 5.52 -2.75 -9.48
C LEU A 160 4.85 -1.70 -10.37
N SER A 161 3.54 -1.50 -10.28
CA SER A 161 2.85 -0.44 -11.02
C SER A 161 3.41 0.94 -10.68
N LEU A 162 3.62 1.23 -9.39
CA LEU A 162 4.24 2.48 -8.94
C LEU A 162 5.68 2.62 -9.45
N ILE A 163 6.48 1.55 -9.40
CA ILE A 163 7.85 1.55 -9.92
C ILE A 163 7.87 1.78 -11.43
N ILE A 164 6.95 1.16 -12.17
CA ILE A 164 6.80 1.37 -13.62
C ILE A 164 6.43 2.83 -13.90
N GLN A 165 5.50 3.41 -13.14
CA GLN A 165 5.16 4.84 -13.26
C GLN A 165 6.36 5.74 -12.97
N LEU A 166 7.14 5.46 -11.92
CA LEU A 166 8.35 6.22 -11.62
C LEU A 166 9.43 6.04 -12.69
N ALA A 167 9.54 4.87 -13.31
CA ALA A 167 10.48 4.59 -14.39
C ALA A 167 10.11 5.30 -15.70
N GLN A 168 8.89 5.82 -15.84
CA GLN A 168 8.52 6.71 -16.95
C GLN A 168 9.09 8.13 -16.79
N ILE A 169 9.58 8.48 -15.60
CA ILE A 169 10.22 9.77 -15.31
C ILE A 169 11.74 9.60 -15.51
N PRO A 170 12.34 10.18 -16.57
CA PRO A 170 13.74 9.91 -16.94
C PRO A 170 14.75 10.17 -15.82
N GLN A 171 14.51 11.21 -15.01
CA GLN A 171 15.39 11.60 -13.89
C GLN A 171 15.28 10.64 -12.70
N CYS A 172 14.18 9.90 -12.56
CA CYS A 172 14.02 8.91 -11.50
C CYS A 172 14.73 7.60 -11.83
N CYS A 173 14.96 7.29 -13.11
CA CYS A 173 15.55 6.01 -13.54
C CYS A 173 16.89 5.68 -12.86
N PRO A 174 17.91 6.57 -12.81
CA PRO A 174 19.17 6.29 -12.12
C PRO A 174 18.97 6.09 -10.62
N ALA A 175 18.06 6.86 -10.02
CA ALA A 175 17.75 6.77 -8.59
C ALA A 175 16.97 5.50 -8.22
N LEU A 176 16.31 4.84 -9.18
CA LEU A 176 15.62 3.56 -8.97
C LEU A 176 16.56 2.34 -8.99
N ILE A 177 17.76 2.44 -9.56
CA ILE A 177 18.74 1.34 -9.70
C ILE A 177 18.99 0.59 -8.37
N PRO A 178 19.24 1.27 -7.23
CA PRO A 178 19.46 0.59 -5.96
C PRO A 178 18.27 -0.25 -5.52
N TYR A 179 17.05 0.17 -5.85
CA TYR A 179 15.82 -0.50 -5.45
C TYR A 179 15.47 -1.68 -6.34
N PHE A 180 15.77 -1.62 -7.65
CA PHE A 180 15.55 -2.74 -8.55
C PHE A 180 16.21 -4.02 -8.04
N ARG A 181 17.44 -3.94 -7.49
CA ARG A 181 18.12 -5.11 -6.88
C ARG A 181 17.30 -5.74 -5.76
N HIS A 182 16.68 -4.93 -4.92
CA HIS A 182 15.85 -5.40 -3.80
C HIS A 182 14.50 -5.98 -4.26
N LEU A 183 13.97 -5.51 -5.40
CA LEU A 183 12.68 -5.92 -5.94
C LEU A 183 12.74 -7.21 -6.77
N PHE A 184 13.83 -7.42 -7.52
CA PHE A 184 14.01 -8.62 -8.35
C PHE A 184 14.43 -9.86 -7.57
N LEU A 185 15.13 -9.71 -6.43
CA LEU A 185 15.48 -10.84 -5.56
C LEU A 185 14.23 -11.66 -5.15
N PRO A 186 13.11 -11.05 -4.74
CA PRO A 186 11.83 -11.74 -4.53
C PRO A 186 11.18 -12.32 -5.79
N LEU A 187 11.48 -11.82 -7.00
CA LEU A 187 10.88 -12.32 -8.24
C LEU A 187 11.57 -13.59 -8.74
N ARG A 188 12.91 -13.69 -8.63
CA ARG A 188 13.65 -14.90 -9.04
C ARG A 188 13.20 -16.16 -8.28
N LYS A 189 12.76 -16.03 -7.03
CA LYS A 189 12.30 -17.16 -6.20
C LYS A 189 10.98 -17.80 -6.67
N HIS A 190 10.29 -17.23 -7.66
CA HIS A 190 9.05 -17.78 -8.20
C HIS A 190 9.15 -18.20 -9.68
N CYS A 191 10.36 -18.20 -10.26
CA CYS A 191 10.58 -18.61 -11.66
C CYS A 191 11.20 -20.02 -11.79
N TYR A 192 11.12 -20.85 -10.76
CA TYR A 192 11.38 -22.30 -10.83
C TYR A 192 10.16 -23.03 -10.30
#